data_AF-A0AA38CL58-F1
#
_entry.id   AF-A0AA38CL58-F1
#
_cell.length_a   1.000
_cell.length_b   1.000
_cell.length_c   1.000
_cell.angle_alpha   90.00
_cell.angle_beta   90.00
_cell.angle_gamma   90.00
#
_symmetry.space_group_name_H-M   'P 1'
#
loop_
_entity.id
_entity.type
_entity.pdbx_description
1 polymer ?
#
loop_
_entity_poly.entity_id
_entity_poly.type
_entity_poly.pdbx_seq_one_letter_code
_entity_poly.pdbx_strand_id
1 'polypeptide(L)'
;VIEIILRTQPQVGKLFLVIKANDSEAALHRLKKEIICSELFKCLRDIYGDHYEEFVWSKLVPVVGDVSLDNLGIQADVAEKLADYVDIILNSVANTSFDA
;
A
#
# COMPACT_ATOMS: atom_id res chain seq x y z
N VAL A 1 6.16 -3.82 7.33
CA VAL A 1 6.91 -4.06 6.07
C VAL A 1 7.00 -2.80 5.21
N ILE A 2 5.88 -2.16 4.86
CA ILE A 2 5.85 -0.96 4.00
C ILE A 2 6.78 0.16 4.52
N GLU A 3 6.64 0.57 5.78
CA GLU A 3 7.50 1.57 6.44
C GLU A 3 9.00 1.26 6.27
N ILE A 4 9.37 0.00 6.56
CA ILE A 4 10.76 -0.45 6.52
C ILE A 4 11.32 -0.36 5.10
N ILE A 5 10.54 -0.77 4.08
CA ILE A 5 10.96 -0.67 2.68
C ILE A 5 11.17 0.80 2.30
N LEU A 6 10.20 1.66 2.59
CA LEU A 6 10.30 3.08 2.25
C LEU A 6 11.48 3.77 2.94
N ARG A 7 11.82 3.36 4.17
CA ARG A 7 12.93 3.93 4.94
C ARG A 7 14.29 3.37 4.52
N THR A 8 14.40 2.08 4.24
CA THR A 8 15.68 1.41 3.95
C THR A 8 16.02 1.37 2.47
N GLN A 9 15.02 1.42 1.59
CA GLN A 9 15.15 1.34 0.13
C GLN A 9 14.31 2.44 -0.54
N PRO A 10 14.61 3.73 -0.31
CA PRO A 10 13.82 4.85 -0.84
C PRO A 10 13.81 4.93 -2.38
N GLN A 11 14.73 4.23 -3.04
CA GLN A 11 14.84 4.13 -4.50
C GLN A 11 13.78 3.22 -5.13
N VAL A 12 13.02 2.47 -4.32
CA VAL A 12 11.90 1.66 -4.80
C VAL A 12 10.98 2.50 -5.68
N GLY A 13 10.59 1.97 -6.85
CA GLY A 13 9.78 2.71 -7.81
C GLY A 13 8.38 3.00 -7.26
N LYS A 14 7.53 1.97 -7.24
CA LYS A 14 6.18 2.03 -6.67
C LYS A 14 5.88 0.77 -5.86
N LEU A 15 5.11 0.93 -4.79
CA LEU A 15 4.48 -0.17 -4.07
C LEU A 15 2.99 -0.17 -4.39
N PHE A 16 2.57 -1.21 -5.12
CA PHE A 16 1.15 -1.47 -5.35
C PHE A 16 0.58 -2.23 -4.16
N LEU A 17 -0.40 -1.63 -3.49
CA LEU A 17 -0.98 -2.16 -2.26
C LEU A 17 -2.40 -2.64 -2.54
N VAL A 18 -2.64 -3.94 -2.43
CA VAL A 18 -4.00 -4.50 -2.54
C VAL A 18 -4.78 -4.12 -1.28
N ILE A 19 -5.85 -3.34 -1.45
CA ILE A 19 -6.68 -2.82 -0.37
C ILE A 19 -8.13 -3.26 -0.62
N LYS A 20 -8.70 -3.94 0.36
CA LYS A 20 -10.13 -4.28 0.38
C LYS A 20 -10.97 -3.02 0.57
N ALA A 21 -11.68 -2.63 -0.48
CA ALA A 21 -12.53 -1.45 -0.56
C ALA A 21 -13.58 -1.64 -1.67
N ASN A 22 -14.61 -0.78 -1.69
CA ASN A 22 -15.67 -0.84 -2.71
C ASN A 22 -15.21 -0.24 -4.06
N ASP A 23 -14.39 0.79 -4.01
CA ASP A 23 -13.90 1.54 -5.16
C ASP A 23 -12.54 2.18 -4.86
N SER A 24 -11.95 2.84 -5.87
CA SER A 24 -10.65 3.48 -5.78
C SER A 24 -10.60 4.62 -4.76
N GLU A 25 -11.69 5.38 -4.61
CA GLU A 25 -11.78 6.48 -3.64
C GLU A 25 -11.77 5.95 -2.21
N ALA A 26 -12.53 4.88 -1.95
CA ALA A 26 -12.52 4.19 -0.67
C ALA A 26 -11.14 3.57 -0.37
N ALA A 27 -10.46 3.01 -1.38
CA ALA A 27 -9.10 2.48 -1.22
C ALA A 27 -8.09 3.59 -0.91
N LEU A 28 -8.17 4.75 -1.58
CA LEU A 28 -7.34 5.93 -1.31
C LEU A 28 -7.59 6.48 0.08
N HIS A 29 -8.84 6.60 0.49
CA HIS A 29 -9.21 7.04 1.83
C HIS A 29 -8.61 6.10 2.89
N ARG A 30 -8.74 4.79 2.68
CA ARG A 30 -8.20 3.77 3.58
C ARG A 30 -6.67 3.82 3.65
N LEU A 31 -5.99 3.94 2.51
CA LEU A 31 -4.53 4.15 2.44
C LEU A 31 -4.10 5.37 3.27
N LYS A 32 -4.78 6.51 3.08
CA LYS A 32 -4.47 7.72 3.82
C LYS A 32 -4.65 7.52 5.33
N LYS A 33 -5.80 6.98 5.72
CA LYS A 33 -6.16 6.78 7.14
C LYS A 33 -5.26 5.78 7.86
N GLU A 34 -5.03 4.61 7.26
CA GLU A 34 -4.37 3.47 7.92
C GLU A 34 -2.85 3.48 7.79
N ILE A 35 -2.30 4.18 6.79
CA ILE A 35 -0.86 4.17 6.49
C ILE A 35 -0.29 5.57 6.62
N ILE A 36 -0.75 6.52 5.80
CA ILE A 36 -0.10 7.84 5.71
C ILE A 36 -0.22 8.62 7.02
N CYS A 37 -1.40 8.60 7.64
CA CYS A 37 -1.67 9.24 8.93
C CYS A 37 -1.32 8.37 10.15
N SER A 38 -0.82 7.14 9.95
CA SER A 38 -0.55 6.22 11.05
C SER A 38 0.70 6.61 11.83
N GLU A 39 0.69 6.45 13.15
CA GLU A 39 1.85 6.64 14.03
C GLU A 39 3.00 5.69 13.71
N LEU A 40 2.72 4.55 13.06
CA LEU A 40 3.76 3.60 12.61
C LEU A 40 4.75 4.25 11.63
N PHE A 41 4.33 5.31 10.92
CA PHE A 41 5.14 6.02 9.95
C PHE A 41 5.82 7.27 10.53
N LYS A 42 5.80 7.46 11.85
CA LYS A 42 6.43 8.61 12.50
C LYS A 42 7.92 8.73 12.18
N CYS A 43 8.66 7.61 12.15
CA CYS A 43 10.08 7.64 11.80
C CYS A 43 10.32 8.17 10.38
N LEU A 44 9.48 7.76 9.41
CA LEU A 44 9.50 8.32 8.06
C LEU A 44 9.13 9.81 8.05
N ARG A 45 8.15 10.23 8.85
CA ARG A 45 7.81 11.66 9.02
C ARG A 45 9.00 12.46 9.54
N ASP A 46 9.71 11.95 10.54
CA ASP A 46 10.86 12.63 11.12
C ASP A 46 12.05 12.74 10.12
N ILE A 47 12.19 11.77 9.21
CA ILE A 47 13.23 11.77 8.17
C ILE A 47 12.92 12.77 7.04
N TYR A 48 11.68 12.79 6.55
CA TYR A 48 11.29 13.57 5.37
C TYR A 48 10.68 14.94 5.70
N GLY A 49 10.28 15.17 6.96
CA GLY A 49 9.68 16.42 7.42
C GLY A 49 8.48 16.81 6.58
N ASP A 50 8.48 18.05 6.09
CA ASP A 50 7.41 18.62 5.26
C ASP A 50 7.20 17.88 3.93
N HIS A 51 8.20 17.15 3.44
CA HIS A 51 8.11 16.36 2.21
C HIS A 51 7.56 14.94 2.42
N TYR A 52 7.18 14.56 3.65
CA TYR A 52 6.73 13.21 3.95
C TYR A 52 5.54 12.77 3.11
N GLU A 53 4.47 13.57 3.05
CA GLU A 53 3.28 13.18 2.31
C GLU A 53 3.56 13.08 0.82
N GLU A 54 4.30 14.04 0.25
CA GLU A 54 4.73 14.01 -1.16
C GLU A 54 5.54 12.75 -1.46
N PHE A 55 6.52 12.42 -0.61
CA PHE A 55 7.33 11.22 -0.75
C PHE A 55 6.47 9.95 -0.71
N VAL A 56 5.62 9.78 0.30
CA VAL A 56 4.80 8.56 0.44
C VAL A 56 3.80 8.43 -0.71
N TRP A 57 3.16 9.52 -1.13
CA TRP A 57 2.24 9.51 -2.28
C TRP A 57 2.92 9.24 -3.60
N SER A 58 4.19 9.61 -3.76
CA SER A 58 4.97 9.27 -4.96
C SER A 58 5.24 7.77 -5.07
N LYS A 59 5.25 7.05 -3.93
CA LYS A 59 5.62 5.62 -3.84
C LYS A 59 4.42 4.69 -3.74
N LEU A 60 3.36 5.06 -3.03
CA LEU A 60 2.26 4.14 -2.72
C LEU A 60 1.11 4.28 -3.73
N VAL A 61 0.70 3.16 -4.32
CA VAL A 61 -0.45 3.09 -5.22
C VAL A 61 -1.45 2.08 -4.66
N PRO A 62 -2.64 2.51 -4.21
CA PRO A 62 -3.67 1.58 -3.79
C PRO A 62 -4.30 0.89 -5.01
N VAL A 63 -4.51 -0.41 -4.89
CA VAL A 63 -5.21 -1.24 -5.87
C VAL A 63 -6.39 -1.89 -5.16
N VAL A 64 -7.60 -1.69 -5.68
CA VAL A 64 -8.79 -2.33 -5.13
C VAL A 64 -8.68 -3.84 -5.34
N GLY A 65 -8.81 -4.60 -4.27
CA GLY A 65 -8.84 -6.06 -4.32
C GLY A 65 -9.07 -6.70 -2.96
N ASP A 66 -9.32 -8.00 -2.98
CA ASP A 66 -9.54 -8.81 -1.79
C ASP A 66 -8.73 -10.10 -1.93
N VAL A 67 -7.69 -10.25 -1.12
CA VAL A 67 -6.77 -11.39 -1.19
C VAL A 67 -7.42 -12.73 -0.84
N SER A 68 -8.64 -12.72 -0.28
CA SER A 68 -9.43 -13.93 -0.05
C SER A 68 -10.14 -14.45 -1.32
N LEU A 69 -10.12 -13.68 -2.41
CA LEU A 69 -10.70 -14.02 -3.69
C LEU A 69 -9.62 -14.45 -4.70
N ASP A 70 -10.06 -15.17 -5.72
CA ASP A 70 -9.22 -15.51 -6.87
C ASP A 70 -8.64 -14.24 -7.52
N ASN A 71 -7.43 -14.36 -8.04
CA ASN A 71 -6.67 -13.23 -8.61
C ASN A 71 -6.55 -12.02 -7.67
N LEU A 72 -6.50 -12.27 -6.35
CA LEU A 72 -6.45 -11.25 -5.30
C LEU A 72 -7.65 -10.28 -5.32
N GLY A 73 -8.76 -10.67 -5.94
CA GLY A 73 -9.93 -9.80 -6.14
C GLY A 73 -9.66 -8.59 -7.03
N ILE A 74 -8.55 -8.59 -7.78
CA ILE A 74 -8.17 -7.50 -8.70
C ILE A 74 -8.86 -7.76 -10.05
N GLN A 75 -9.40 -6.70 -10.64
CA GLN A 75 -9.97 -6.74 -12.00
C GLN A 75 -8.93 -7.20 -13.01
N ALA A 76 -9.33 -8.04 -13.96
CA ALA A 76 -8.41 -8.71 -14.88
C ALA A 76 -7.55 -7.71 -15.69
N ASP A 77 -8.14 -6.61 -16.16
CA ASP A 77 -7.43 -5.57 -16.93
C ASP A 77 -6.40 -4.79 -16.07
N VAL A 78 -6.69 -4.63 -14.78
CA VAL A 78 -5.76 -4.03 -13.81
C VAL A 78 -4.63 -5.02 -13.50
N ALA A 79 -4.96 -6.29 -13.29
CA ALA A 79 -3.98 -7.33 -13.00
C ALA A 79 -3.00 -7.53 -14.17
N GLU A 80 -3.49 -7.53 -15.41
CA GLU A 80 -2.67 -7.60 -16.61
C GLU A 80 -1.69 -6.44 -16.69
N LYS A 81 -2.16 -5.19 -16.46
CA LYS A 81 -1.28 -4.02 -16.41
C LYS A 81 -0.24 -4.14 -15.31
N LEU A 82 -0.62 -4.60 -14.12
CA LEU A 82 0.32 -4.75 -13.00
C LEU A 82 1.41 -5.78 -13.30
N ALA A 83 1.10 -6.84 -14.06
CA ALA A 83 2.07 -7.86 -14.42
C ALA A 83 3.27 -7.28 -15.21
N ASP A 84 3.08 -6.19 -15.94
CA ASP A 84 4.15 -5.51 -16.68
C ASP A 84 5.07 -4.64 -15.80
N TYR A 85 4.60 -4.23 -14.60
CA TYR A 85 5.33 -3.30 -13.71
C TYR A 85 5.84 -3.94 -12.42
N VAL A 86 5.31 -5.10 -12.02
CA VAL A 86 5.62 -5.72 -10.73
C VAL A 86 6.80 -6.66 -10.85
N ASP A 87 7.93 -6.25 -10.27
CA ASP A 87 9.14 -7.08 -10.19
C ASP A 87 9.09 -8.10 -9.03
N ILE A 88 8.46 -7.72 -7.91
CA ILE A 88 8.47 -8.47 -6.66
C ILE A 88 7.08 -8.47 -6.03
N ILE A 89 6.59 -9.66 -5.66
CA ILE A 89 5.34 -9.83 -4.91
C ILE A 89 5.68 -10.13 -3.45
N LEU A 90 5.22 -9.25 -2.55
CA LEU A 90 5.31 -9.46 -1.11
C LEU A 90 3.95 -9.80 -0.55
N ASN A 91 3.72 -11.07 -0.22
CA ASN A 91 2.50 -11.49 0.47
C ASN A 91 2.70 -11.39 1.99
N SER A 92 2.23 -10.28 2.58
CA SER A 92 2.30 -10.02 4.02
C SER A 92 0.91 -9.67 4.56
N VAL A 93 -0.08 -10.52 4.28
CA VAL A 93 -1.45 -10.33 4.79
C VAL A 93 -1.62 -11.13 6.08
N ALA A 94 -2.03 -10.44 7.14
CA ALA A 94 -2.44 -11.05 8.39
C ALA A 94 -3.83 -10.54 8.76
N ASN A 95 -4.77 -11.45 8.97
CA ASN A 95 -6.05 -11.10 9.59
C ASN A 95 -5.84 -11.16 11.11
N THR A 96 -5.84 -10.02 11.78
CA THR A 96 -5.69 -9.97 13.24
C THR A 96 -6.99 -9.40 13.81
N SER A 97 -7.94 -10.28 14.13
CA SER A 97 -9.06 -9.90 14.99
C SER A 97 -8.57 -9.97 16.43
N PHE A 98 -8.55 -8.83 17.11
CA PHE A 98 -8.50 -8.82 18.57
C PHE A 98 -9.95 -8.94 19.04
N ASP A 99 -10.42 -10.17 19.22
CA ASP A 99 -11.67 -10.38 19.94
C ASP A 99 -11.43 -9.95 21.39
N ALA A 100 -12.24 -8.99 21.86
CA ALA A 100 -12.25 -8.51 23.24
C ALA A 100 -13.15 -9.41 24.10
#